data_AF-A0A8J8EIU7-F1
#
_entry.id   AF-A0A8J8EIU7-F1
#
_cell.length_a   1.000
_cell.length_b   1.000
_cell.length_c   1.000
_cell.angle_alpha   90.00
_cell.angle_beta   90.00
_cell.angle_gamma   90.00
#
_symmetry.space_group_name_H-M   'P 1'
#
loop_
_entity.id
_entity.type
_entity.pdbx_description
1 polymer ?
#
loop_
_entity_poly.entity_id
_entity_poly.type
_entity_poly.pdbx_seq_one_letter_code
_entity_poly.pdbx_strand_id
1 'polypeptide(L)'
;MAIIIAVLAEVAFISLFLITIGRRRKFISHYPELKRFYDYAMLSFLVGVLGKSVFLLLDLRSNGLLLLTSEQVNLVNAIGNLLALLAAAIFIAGWWSLLTVLTERYELVPVIEFTGKEEGEPLKPGLYLCNLPNCYPVIAKLLRGRAGLIVSRHPPEVVRERLNIEKTPILWLTTVRSKNAVSPTRLEFLLQTMVDFIRKTDDPKIIFLDGVEYLILENGFAPVFKFLTTLKDYTTIYNTVVIVPLDTESLDEKTVNLMYREFERMKPQP
;
A
#
# COMPACT_ATOMS: atom_id res chain seq x y z
N MET A 1 41.70 -22.05 -18.51
CA MET A 1 40.22 -22.03 -18.56
C MET A 1 39.62 -21.51 -17.24
N ALA A 2 40.07 -22.01 -16.07
CA ALA A 2 39.58 -21.58 -14.76
C ALA A 2 39.72 -20.06 -14.46
N ILE A 3 40.88 -19.44 -14.74
CA ILE A 3 41.05 -17.97 -14.54
C ILE A 3 40.05 -17.17 -15.38
N ILE A 4 39.85 -17.56 -16.64
CA ILE A 4 38.96 -16.84 -17.54
C ILE A 4 37.54 -16.82 -16.96
N ILE A 5 37.06 -17.95 -16.43
CA ILE A 5 35.76 -18.03 -15.76
C ILE A 5 35.72 -17.15 -14.51
N ALA A 6 36.77 -17.16 -13.69
CA ALA A 6 36.85 -16.33 -12.48
C ALA A 6 36.81 -14.82 -12.80
N VAL A 7 37.51 -14.40 -13.85
CA VAL A 7 37.51 -12.99 -14.32
C VAL A 7 36.16 -12.63 -14.93
N LEU A 8 35.56 -13.51 -15.73
CA LEU A 8 34.22 -13.27 -16.28
C LEU A 8 33.16 -13.14 -15.17
N ALA A 9 33.27 -13.96 -14.12
CA ALA A 9 32.42 -13.85 -12.94
C ALA A 9 32.62 -12.48 -12.24
N GLU A 10 33.86 -12.05 -12.03
CA GLU A 10 34.16 -10.73 -11.45
C GLU A 10 33.51 -9.59 -12.27
N VAL A 11 33.68 -9.62 -13.59
CA VAL A 11 33.08 -8.63 -14.50
C VAL A 11 31.56 -8.64 -14.42
N ALA A 12 30.93 -9.82 -14.27
CA ALA A 12 29.48 -9.93 -14.12
C ALA A 12 28.98 -9.31 -12.81
N PHE A 13 29.67 -9.55 -11.69
CA PHE A 13 29.34 -8.94 -10.39
C PHE A 13 29.50 -7.42 -10.41
N ILE A 14 30.60 -6.92 -10.98
CA ILE A 14 30.83 -5.47 -11.16
C ILE A 14 29.72 -4.87 -12.04
N SER A 15 29.39 -5.52 -13.16
CA SER A 15 28.34 -5.06 -14.07
C SER A 15 26.98 -4.99 -13.38
N LEU A 16 26.63 -6.03 -12.59
CA LEU A 16 25.40 -6.04 -11.80
C LEU A 16 25.34 -4.85 -10.84
N PHE A 17 26.41 -4.62 -10.07
CA PHE A 17 26.50 -3.51 -9.13
C PHE A 17 26.37 -2.14 -9.82
N LEU A 18 27.07 -1.94 -10.96
CA LEU A 18 27.00 -0.69 -11.72
C LEU A 18 25.61 -0.44 -12.31
N ILE A 19 24.94 -1.47 -12.82
CA ILE A 19 23.56 -1.39 -13.31
C ILE A 19 22.62 -0.99 -12.16
N THR A 20 22.80 -1.56 -10.97
CA THR A 20 22.01 -1.20 -9.78
C THR A 20 22.22 0.26 -9.37
N ILE A 21 23.47 0.76 -9.36
CA ILE A 21 23.72 2.18 -9.08
C ILE A 21 23.03 3.07 -10.13
N GLY A 22 23.24 2.76 -11.42
CA GLY A 22 22.75 3.59 -12.53
C GLY A 22 21.23 3.68 -12.60
N ARG A 23 20.51 2.64 -12.14
CA ARG A 23 19.04 2.61 -12.13
C ARG A 23 18.40 3.10 -10.83
N ARG A 24 19.18 3.36 -9.78
CA ARG A 24 18.66 3.69 -8.44
C ARG A 24 17.67 4.85 -8.43
N ARG A 25 18.05 6.01 -9.01
CA ARG A 25 17.20 7.22 -8.98
C ARG A 25 15.85 6.97 -9.63
N LYS A 26 15.85 6.37 -10.83
CA LYS A 26 14.63 6.06 -11.59
C LYS A 26 13.79 4.99 -10.88
N PHE A 27 14.41 4.00 -10.25
CA PHE A 27 13.67 2.97 -9.52
C PHE A 27 12.96 3.58 -8.30
N ILE A 28 13.69 4.32 -7.45
CA ILE A 28 13.13 4.92 -6.23
C ILE A 28 12.04 5.93 -6.55
N SER A 29 12.14 6.65 -7.68
CA SER A 29 11.08 7.59 -8.08
C SER A 29 9.77 6.89 -8.46
N HIS A 30 9.83 5.66 -8.97
CA HIS A 30 8.63 4.88 -9.35
C HIS A 30 8.10 4.01 -8.20
N TYR A 31 8.98 3.54 -7.31
CA TYR A 31 8.66 2.61 -6.22
C TYR A 31 9.31 3.09 -4.91
N PRO A 32 8.87 4.22 -4.32
CA PRO A 32 9.45 4.78 -3.11
C PRO A 32 9.38 3.83 -1.91
N GLU A 33 8.32 3.03 -1.82
CA GLU A 33 8.12 1.99 -0.79
C GLU A 33 9.20 0.90 -0.83
N LEU A 34 9.79 0.63 -2.00
CA LEU A 34 10.84 -0.37 -2.19
C LEU A 34 12.26 0.20 -2.00
N LYS A 35 12.41 1.45 -1.55
CA LYS A 35 13.71 2.10 -1.35
C LYS A 35 14.63 1.29 -0.45
N ARG A 36 14.13 0.77 0.67
CA ARG A 36 14.93 0.00 1.64
C ARG A 36 15.50 -1.27 1.02
N PHE A 37 14.64 -2.06 0.36
CA PHE A 37 15.07 -3.24 -0.40
C PHE A 37 16.17 -2.89 -1.40
N TYR A 38 15.97 -1.84 -2.19
CA TYR A 38 16.92 -1.45 -3.23
C TYR A 38 18.28 -1.04 -2.65
N ASP A 39 18.28 -0.26 -1.56
CA ASP A 39 19.49 0.19 -0.88
C ASP A 39 20.27 -1.01 -0.27
N TYR A 40 19.57 -1.97 0.35
CA TYR A 40 20.19 -3.20 0.85
C TYR A 40 20.75 -4.09 -0.27
N ALA A 41 20.00 -4.29 -1.36
CA ALA A 41 20.48 -5.07 -2.50
C ALA A 41 21.75 -4.44 -3.11
N MET A 42 21.75 -3.12 -3.29
CA MET A 42 22.92 -2.38 -3.79
C MET A 42 24.14 -2.53 -2.87
N LEU A 43 23.95 -2.43 -1.55
CA LEU A 43 25.03 -2.62 -0.58
C LEU A 43 25.55 -4.06 -0.59
N SER A 44 24.64 -5.05 -0.65
CA SER A 44 25.01 -6.47 -0.74
C SER A 44 25.84 -6.75 -1.99
N PHE A 45 25.48 -6.18 -3.15
CA PHE A 45 26.25 -6.32 -4.38
C PHE A 45 27.63 -5.67 -4.28
N LEU A 46 27.75 -4.51 -3.63
CA LEU A 46 29.07 -3.90 -3.37
C LEU A 46 29.96 -4.83 -2.53
N VAL A 47 29.44 -5.35 -1.41
CA VAL A 47 30.20 -6.27 -0.55
C VAL A 47 30.51 -7.58 -1.28
N GLY A 48 29.57 -8.06 -2.11
CA GLY A 48 29.76 -9.24 -2.95
C GLY A 48 30.86 -9.08 -4.00
N VAL A 49 30.94 -7.91 -4.65
CA VAL A 49 32.06 -7.56 -5.55
C VAL A 49 33.38 -7.61 -4.79
N LEU A 50 33.48 -6.93 -3.65
CA LEU A 50 34.70 -6.94 -2.82
C LEU A 50 35.10 -8.35 -2.39
N GLY A 51 34.13 -9.17 -1.95
CA GLY A 51 34.34 -10.57 -1.60
C GLY A 51 34.85 -11.40 -2.78
N LYS A 52 34.25 -11.23 -3.97
CA LYS A 52 34.70 -11.95 -5.18
C LYS A 52 36.10 -11.51 -5.62
N SER A 53 36.44 -10.22 -5.49
CA SER A 53 37.79 -9.71 -5.76
C SER A 53 38.83 -10.35 -4.82
N VAL A 54 38.49 -10.58 -3.55
CA VAL A 54 39.35 -11.30 -2.60
C VAL A 54 39.54 -12.75 -3.03
N PHE A 55 38.47 -13.45 -3.41
CA PHE A 55 38.57 -14.83 -3.92
C PHE A 55 39.36 -14.94 -5.23
N LEU A 56 39.32 -13.91 -6.08
CA LEU A 56 40.09 -13.87 -7.32
C LEU A 56 41.61 -14.00 -7.05
N LEU A 57 42.11 -13.54 -5.90
CA LEU A 57 43.51 -13.74 -5.51
C LEU A 57 43.86 -15.22 -5.35
N LEU A 58 42.93 -16.03 -4.84
CA LEU A 58 43.11 -17.48 -4.73
C LEU A 58 43.05 -18.15 -6.10
N ASP A 59 42.16 -17.70 -6.99
CA ASP A 59 42.06 -18.18 -8.37
C ASP A 59 43.36 -17.88 -9.16
N LEU A 60 43.96 -16.70 -8.95
CA LEU A 60 45.24 -16.33 -9.57
C LEU A 60 46.39 -17.20 -9.02
N ARG A 61 46.42 -17.46 -7.72
CA ARG A 61 47.40 -18.35 -7.09
C ARG A 61 47.29 -19.78 -7.61
N SER A 62 46.08 -20.34 -7.71
CA SER A 62 45.88 -21.73 -8.16
C SER A 62 46.34 -21.96 -9.60
N ASN A 63 46.50 -20.89 -10.38
CA ASN A 63 46.99 -20.93 -11.75
C ASN A 63 48.45 -20.41 -11.89
N GLY A 64 49.18 -20.28 -10.78
CA GLY A 64 50.60 -19.94 -10.77
C GLY A 64 50.93 -18.47 -11.03
N LEU A 65 49.93 -17.57 -11.03
CA LEU A 65 50.13 -16.14 -11.28
C LEU A 65 50.47 -15.33 -10.02
N LEU A 66 50.19 -15.89 -8.83
CA LEU A 66 50.50 -15.28 -7.54
C LEU A 66 51.19 -16.30 -6.62
N LEU A 67 52.21 -15.84 -5.90
CA LEU A 67 52.87 -16.61 -4.86
C LEU A 67 52.30 -16.20 -3.50
N LEU A 68 51.46 -17.06 -2.93
CA LEU A 68 50.92 -16.90 -1.58
C LEU A 68 51.34 -18.07 -0.69
N THR A 69 51.82 -17.75 0.50
CA THR A 69 52.11 -18.74 1.55
C THR A 69 50.82 -19.40 2.03
N SER A 70 50.93 -20.56 2.68
CA SER A 70 49.76 -21.26 3.23
C SER A 70 48.99 -20.42 4.25
N GLU A 71 49.69 -19.60 5.05
CA GLU A 71 49.07 -18.67 6.00
C GLU A 71 48.29 -17.56 5.28
N GLN A 72 48.86 -16.95 4.25
CA GLN A 72 48.18 -15.93 3.44
C GLN A 72 46.94 -16.48 2.74
N VAL A 73 46.98 -17.72 2.26
CA VAL A 73 45.81 -18.39 1.67
C VAL A 73 44.68 -18.54 2.67
N ASN A 74 44.99 -18.99 3.89
CA ASN A 74 44.00 -19.14 4.94
C ASN A 74 43.38 -17.78 5.32
N LEU A 75 44.20 -16.74 5.41
CA LEU A 75 43.74 -15.37 5.68
C LEU A 75 42.83 -14.84 4.57
N VAL A 76 43.24 -14.95 3.31
CA VAL A 76 42.44 -14.52 2.14
C VAL A 76 41.12 -15.27 2.08
N ASN A 77 41.13 -16.59 2.32
CA ASN A 77 39.92 -17.40 2.38
C ASN A 77 39.00 -16.97 3.52
N ALA A 78 39.54 -16.69 4.72
CA ALA A 78 38.76 -16.22 5.86
C ALA A 78 38.10 -14.86 5.59
N ILE A 79 38.84 -13.92 5.01
CA ILE A 79 38.33 -12.59 4.63
C ILE A 79 37.24 -12.72 3.55
N GLY A 80 37.49 -13.54 2.52
CA GLY A 80 36.51 -13.79 1.46
C GLY A 80 35.20 -14.36 2.01
N ASN A 81 35.29 -15.35 2.90
CA ASN A 81 34.12 -15.95 3.55
C ASN A 81 33.38 -14.97 4.45
N LEU A 82 34.09 -14.10 5.18
CA LEU A 82 33.48 -13.06 6.02
C LEU A 82 32.71 -12.04 5.16
N LEU A 83 33.30 -11.58 4.06
CA LEU A 83 32.64 -10.68 3.11
C LEU A 83 31.44 -11.34 2.45
N ALA A 84 31.54 -12.61 2.07
CA ALA A 84 30.43 -13.38 1.51
C ALA A 84 29.28 -13.52 2.52
N LEU A 85 29.58 -13.82 3.79
CA LEU A 85 28.59 -13.89 4.87
C LEU A 85 27.90 -12.53 5.08
N LEU A 86 28.67 -11.45 5.10
CA LEU A 86 28.14 -10.10 5.25
C LEU A 86 27.23 -9.72 4.07
N ALA A 87 27.67 -9.99 2.83
CA ALA A 87 26.86 -9.76 1.63
C ALA A 87 25.54 -10.55 1.68
N ALA A 88 25.58 -11.83 2.09
CA ALA A 88 24.40 -12.66 2.24
C ALA A 88 23.45 -12.15 3.34
N ALA A 89 23.96 -11.77 4.51
CA ALA A 89 23.14 -11.22 5.60
C ALA A 89 22.42 -9.93 5.18
N ILE A 90 23.12 -9.02 4.49
CA ILE A 90 22.55 -7.79 3.96
C ILE A 90 21.51 -8.09 2.87
N PHE A 91 21.77 -9.07 2.00
CA PHE A 91 20.80 -9.49 0.99
C PHE A 91 19.53 -10.05 1.61
N ILE A 92 19.66 -10.90 2.65
CA ILE A 92 18.53 -11.45 3.39
C ILE A 92 17.70 -10.33 4.04
N ALA A 93 18.35 -9.33 4.63
CA ALA A 93 17.65 -8.16 5.19
C ALA A 93 16.90 -7.36 4.09
N GLY A 94 17.52 -7.20 2.92
CA GLY A 94 16.87 -6.60 1.75
C GLY A 94 15.67 -7.43 1.29
N TRP A 95 15.83 -8.74 1.15
CA TRP A 95 14.77 -9.66 0.73
C TRP A 95 13.61 -9.67 1.72
N TRP A 96 13.89 -9.66 3.02
CA TRP A 96 12.88 -9.51 4.07
C TRP A 96 12.11 -8.20 3.92
N SER A 97 12.81 -7.07 3.67
CA SER A 97 12.16 -5.78 3.41
C SER A 97 11.28 -5.81 2.17
N LEU A 98 11.67 -6.51 1.10
CA LEU A 98 10.85 -6.67 -0.10
C LEU A 98 9.60 -7.49 0.22
N LEU A 99 9.77 -8.65 0.84
CA LEU A 99 8.66 -9.53 1.19
C LEU A 99 7.66 -8.81 2.08
N THR A 100 8.13 -8.10 3.12
CA THR A 100 7.26 -7.30 3.99
C THR A 100 6.38 -6.34 3.18
N VAL A 101 6.94 -5.60 2.22
CA VAL A 101 6.16 -4.67 1.39
C VAL A 101 5.19 -5.38 0.44
N LEU A 102 5.55 -6.55 -0.08
CA LEU A 102 4.70 -7.32 -1.00
C LEU A 102 3.62 -8.14 -0.28
N THR A 103 3.87 -8.57 0.95
CA THR A 103 2.99 -9.45 1.73
C THR A 103 2.18 -8.72 2.78
N GLU A 104 2.61 -7.54 3.23
CA GLU A 104 1.73 -6.61 3.96
C GLU A 104 0.65 -6.15 2.97
N ARG A 105 -0.41 -6.96 2.85
CA ARG A 105 -1.67 -6.46 2.31
C ARG A 105 -2.10 -5.30 3.19
N TYR A 106 -2.69 -4.29 2.57
CA TYR A 106 -3.31 -3.20 3.29
C TYR A 106 -4.48 -3.77 4.11
N GLU A 107 -4.20 -4.25 5.32
CA GLU A 107 -5.23 -4.75 6.23
C GLU A 107 -5.84 -3.55 6.95
N LEU A 108 -7.04 -3.21 6.51
CA LEU A 108 -7.90 -2.30 7.23
C LEU A 108 -8.33 -2.96 8.55
N VAL A 109 -7.76 -2.50 9.66
CA VAL A 109 -8.17 -2.92 11.00
C VAL A 109 -9.35 -2.04 11.42
N PRO A 110 -10.53 -2.62 11.74
CA PRO A 110 -11.62 -1.87 12.34
C PRO A 110 -11.19 -1.32 13.70
N VAL A 111 -11.14 0.01 13.81
CA VAL A 111 -10.83 0.71 15.07
C VAL A 111 -11.98 1.63 15.42
N ILE A 112 -12.47 1.51 16.65
CA ILE A 112 -13.44 2.46 17.22
C ILE A 112 -12.66 3.71 17.65
N GLU A 113 -12.98 4.85 17.02
CA GLU A 113 -12.31 6.12 17.29
C GLU A 113 -12.81 6.75 18.59
N PHE A 114 -14.12 6.96 18.67
CA PHE A 114 -14.77 7.62 19.78
C PHE A 114 -15.55 6.59 20.58
N THR A 115 -15.18 6.42 21.85
CA THR A 115 -15.96 5.60 22.79
C THR A 115 -17.20 6.37 23.23
N GLY A 116 -18.37 5.77 23.10
CA GLY A 116 -19.64 6.38 23.48
C GLY A 116 -20.81 5.74 22.74
N LYS A 117 -22.04 6.05 23.14
CA LYS A 117 -23.22 5.70 22.36
C LYS A 117 -23.37 6.68 21.20
N GLU A 118 -23.84 6.17 20.07
CA GLU A 118 -24.23 6.97 18.92
C GLU A 118 -25.25 8.05 19.37
N GLU A 119 -25.04 9.30 18.95
CA GLU A 119 -26.00 10.38 19.19
C GLU A 119 -27.06 10.36 18.08
N GLY A 120 -28.30 10.06 18.44
CA GLY A 120 -29.43 10.00 17.51
C GLY A 120 -30.03 8.59 17.38
N GLU A 121 -30.98 8.43 16.46
CA GLU A 121 -31.51 7.10 16.13
C GLU A 121 -30.45 6.31 15.34
N PRO A 122 -30.15 5.07 15.74
CA PRO A 122 -29.15 4.26 15.06
C PRO A 122 -29.61 3.98 13.63
N LEU A 123 -28.76 4.35 12.67
CA LEU A 123 -29.02 4.05 11.26
C LEU A 123 -29.02 2.53 11.04
N LYS A 124 -30.03 2.06 10.30
CA LYS A 124 -30.09 0.67 9.85
C LYS A 124 -28.94 0.39 8.87
N PRO A 125 -28.49 -0.86 8.76
CA PRO A 125 -27.50 -1.23 7.76
C PRO A 125 -27.99 -0.90 6.35
N GLY A 126 -27.10 -0.34 5.53
CA GLY A 126 -27.47 0.14 4.20
C GLY A 126 -26.46 1.12 3.63
N LEU A 127 -26.81 1.66 2.45
CA LEU A 127 -26.05 2.72 1.79
C LEU A 127 -26.95 3.95 1.67
N TYR A 128 -26.46 5.07 2.21
CA TYR A 128 -27.17 6.34 2.26
C TYR A 128 -26.44 7.41 1.45
N LEU A 129 -27.20 8.14 0.63
CA LEU A 129 -26.75 9.32 -0.08
C LEU A 129 -26.86 10.54 0.82
N CYS A 130 -25.77 11.26 0.99
CA CYS A 130 -25.71 12.51 1.74
C CYS A 130 -25.70 13.70 0.77
N ASN A 131 -26.82 14.41 0.69
CA ASN A 131 -26.96 15.63 -0.13
C ASN A 131 -26.75 16.91 0.68
N LEU A 132 -26.15 16.81 1.87
CA LEU A 132 -25.84 17.98 2.68
C LEU A 132 -24.64 18.72 2.07
N PRO A 133 -24.57 20.07 2.19
CA PRO A 133 -23.39 20.83 1.77
C PRO A 133 -22.09 20.35 2.44
N ASN A 134 -22.21 19.80 3.64
CA ASN A 134 -21.09 19.20 4.36
C ASN A 134 -21.54 17.95 5.15
N CYS A 135 -21.06 16.79 4.73
CA CYS A 135 -21.37 15.51 5.38
C CYS A 135 -20.41 15.16 6.53
N TYR A 136 -19.28 15.87 6.70
CA TYR A 136 -18.28 15.57 7.72
C TYR A 136 -18.84 15.59 9.16
N PRO A 137 -19.68 16.55 9.58
CA PRO A 137 -20.26 16.56 10.92
C PRO A 137 -21.15 15.34 11.20
N VAL A 138 -21.85 14.83 10.18
CA VAL A 138 -22.69 13.64 10.32
C VAL A 138 -21.82 12.41 10.56
N ILE A 139 -20.72 12.27 9.81
CA ILE A 139 -19.77 11.18 10.01
C ILE A 139 -19.13 11.23 11.39
N ALA A 140 -18.71 12.41 11.86
CA ALA A 140 -18.13 12.56 13.20
C ALA A 140 -19.08 12.09 14.32
N LYS A 141 -20.39 12.32 14.18
CA LYS A 141 -21.41 11.80 15.11
C LYS A 141 -21.56 10.28 15.00
N LEU A 142 -21.68 9.76 13.78
CA LEU A 142 -21.91 8.34 13.53
C LEU A 142 -20.71 7.47 13.95
N LEU A 143 -19.48 7.97 13.86
CA LEU A 143 -18.26 7.25 14.28
C LEU A 143 -18.21 6.92 15.79
N ARG A 144 -19.11 7.48 16.61
CA ARG A 144 -19.18 7.18 18.04
C ARG A 144 -19.69 5.77 18.30
N GLY A 145 -18.86 4.94 18.92
CA GLY A 145 -19.18 3.56 19.28
C GLY A 145 -19.10 2.57 18.12
N ARG A 146 -18.61 2.99 16.95
CA ARG A 146 -18.51 2.16 15.75
C ARG A 146 -17.12 2.25 15.14
N ALA A 147 -16.65 1.18 14.53
CA ALA A 147 -15.40 1.22 13.77
C ALA A 147 -15.64 1.91 12.42
N GLY A 148 -14.73 2.80 12.03
CA GLY A 148 -14.83 3.61 10.81
C GLY A 148 -13.86 3.19 9.71
N LEU A 149 -14.25 3.42 8.45
CA LEU A 149 -13.35 3.51 7.30
C LEU A 149 -13.68 4.77 6.53
N ILE A 150 -12.67 5.59 6.24
CA ILE A 150 -12.85 6.77 5.40
C ILE A 150 -12.16 6.53 4.06
N VAL A 151 -12.91 6.67 2.96
CA VAL A 151 -12.38 6.77 1.61
C VAL A 151 -12.60 8.22 1.17
N SER A 152 -11.53 8.96 0.86
CA SER A 152 -11.66 10.37 0.46
C SER A 152 -10.66 10.74 -0.63
N ARG A 153 -11.02 11.72 -1.46
CA ARG A 153 -10.09 12.39 -2.39
C ARG A 153 -9.07 13.28 -1.67
N HIS A 154 -9.37 13.69 -0.45
CA HIS A 154 -8.46 14.51 0.35
C HIS A 154 -7.36 13.65 0.99
N PRO A 155 -6.12 14.16 1.11
CA PRO A 155 -5.04 13.46 1.79
C PRO A 155 -5.43 13.10 3.23
N PRO A 156 -4.93 11.97 3.78
CA PRO A 156 -5.28 11.51 5.12
C PRO A 156 -5.07 12.55 6.22
N GLU A 157 -4.01 13.36 6.12
CA GLU A 157 -3.69 14.42 7.08
C GLU A 157 -4.81 15.46 7.18
N VAL A 158 -5.36 15.86 6.02
CA VAL A 158 -6.47 16.83 5.94
C VAL A 158 -7.75 16.24 6.51
N VAL A 159 -8.03 14.96 6.20
CA VAL A 159 -9.22 14.27 6.70
C VAL A 159 -9.15 14.09 8.21
N ARG A 160 -7.98 13.73 8.75
CA ARG A 160 -7.76 13.62 10.21
C ARG A 160 -8.05 14.92 10.93
N GLU A 161 -7.55 16.03 10.42
CA GLU A 161 -7.79 17.37 10.99
C GLU A 161 -9.29 17.72 10.97
N ARG A 162 -9.97 17.48 9.83
CA ARG A 162 -11.40 17.81 9.67
C ARG A 162 -12.33 17.00 10.56
N LEU A 163 -12.06 15.71 10.74
CA LEU A 163 -12.89 14.81 11.54
C LEU A 163 -12.42 14.70 13.00
N ASN A 164 -11.26 15.28 13.33
CA ASN A 164 -10.59 15.12 14.62
C ASN A 164 -10.40 13.64 15.00
N ILE A 165 -9.83 12.86 14.07
CA ILE A 165 -9.62 11.40 14.19
C ILE A 165 -8.13 11.06 14.07
N GLU A 166 -7.69 10.04 14.81
CA GLU A 166 -6.29 9.58 14.80
C GLU A 166 -6.15 8.17 14.23
N LYS A 167 -7.03 7.25 14.66
CA LYS A 167 -6.84 5.79 14.49
C LYS A 167 -7.64 5.20 13.34
N THR A 168 -8.77 5.81 13.03
CA THR A 168 -9.67 5.38 11.96
C THR A 168 -8.89 5.26 10.65
N PRO A 169 -8.92 4.10 9.97
CA PRO A 169 -8.21 3.95 8.71
C PRO A 169 -8.78 4.87 7.63
N ILE A 170 -7.87 5.43 6.83
CA ILE A 170 -8.18 6.33 5.72
C ILE A 170 -7.54 5.80 4.44
N LEU A 171 -8.37 5.59 3.43
CA LEU A 171 -8.01 5.29 2.05
C LEU A 171 -8.04 6.56 1.22
N TRP A 172 -6.88 6.95 0.69
CA TRP A 172 -6.77 8.13 -0.16
C TRP A 172 -7.05 7.78 -1.62
N LEU A 173 -8.14 8.32 -2.17
CA LEU A 173 -8.55 8.11 -3.56
C LEU A 173 -7.76 9.04 -4.48
N THR A 174 -6.66 8.55 -5.07
CA THR A 174 -5.73 9.35 -5.87
C THR A 174 -4.94 8.50 -6.86
N THR A 175 -4.50 9.09 -7.97
CA THR A 175 -3.56 8.48 -8.92
C THR A 175 -2.11 8.54 -8.43
N VAL A 176 -1.82 9.34 -7.40
CA VAL A 176 -0.50 9.46 -6.79
C VAL A 176 -0.19 8.19 -5.99
N ARG A 177 0.98 7.59 -6.25
CA ARG A 177 1.46 6.46 -5.44
C ARG A 177 1.82 6.96 -4.04
N SER A 178 1.02 6.57 -3.07
CA SER A 178 1.25 6.84 -1.65
C SER A 178 0.86 5.63 -0.81
N LYS A 179 1.36 5.59 0.41
CA LYS A 179 0.90 4.61 1.41
C LYS A 179 -0.60 4.85 1.66
N ASN A 180 -1.39 3.78 1.67
CA ASN A 180 -2.84 3.81 1.88
C ASN A 180 -3.62 4.58 0.79
N ALA A 181 -3.08 4.65 -0.44
CA ALA A 181 -3.76 5.24 -1.58
C ALA A 181 -4.31 4.20 -2.55
N VAL A 182 -5.45 4.50 -3.15
CA VAL A 182 -6.12 3.67 -4.16
C VAL A 182 -6.39 4.53 -5.39
N SER A 183 -5.97 4.05 -6.56
CA SER A 183 -6.31 4.68 -7.82
C SER A 183 -7.82 4.56 -8.08
N PRO A 184 -8.51 5.63 -8.49
CA PRO A 184 -9.94 5.59 -8.81
C PRO A 184 -10.29 4.61 -9.94
N THR A 185 -9.35 4.35 -10.85
CA THR A 185 -9.49 3.37 -11.93
C THR A 185 -9.40 1.90 -11.45
N ARG A 186 -8.98 1.66 -10.21
CA ARG A 186 -8.90 0.31 -9.61
C ARG A 186 -10.17 0.00 -8.79
N LEU A 187 -11.34 0.18 -9.40
CA LEU A 187 -12.64 0.07 -8.74
C LEU A 187 -12.85 -1.28 -8.05
N GLU A 188 -12.45 -2.39 -8.68
CA GLU A 188 -12.53 -3.75 -8.10
C GLU A 188 -11.67 -3.89 -6.83
N PHE A 189 -10.46 -3.32 -6.85
CA PHE A 189 -9.57 -3.36 -5.68
C PHE A 189 -10.15 -2.54 -4.52
N LEU A 190 -10.73 -1.37 -4.81
CA LEU A 190 -11.41 -0.56 -3.81
C LEU A 190 -12.59 -1.33 -3.20
N LEU A 191 -13.38 -2.01 -4.02
CA LEU A 191 -14.53 -2.79 -3.57
C LEU A 191 -14.09 -3.91 -2.63
N GLN A 192 -13.13 -4.72 -3.06
CA GLN A 192 -12.58 -5.80 -2.24
C GLN A 192 -12.03 -5.27 -0.92
N THR A 193 -11.28 -4.17 -0.95
CA THR A 193 -10.72 -3.57 0.26
C THR A 193 -11.81 -3.12 1.24
N MET A 194 -12.88 -2.48 0.75
CA MET A 194 -14.01 -2.06 1.58
C MET A 194 -14.81 -3.28 2.10
N VAL A 195 -15.03 -4.29 1.27
CA VAL A 195 -15.72 -5.54 1.66
C VAL A 195 -14.92 -6.32 2.70
N ASP A 196 -13.60 -6.40 2.56
CA ASP A 196 -12.72 -7.05 3.53
C ASP A 196 -12.79 -6.34 4.89
N PHE A 197 -12.88 -5.01 4.91
CA PHE A 197 -13.14 -4.24 6.13
C PHE A 197 -14.52 -4.55 6.75
N ILE A 198 -15.57 -4.60 5.92
CA ILE A 198 -16.93 -4.94 6.35
C ILE A 198 -16.94 -6.32 7.03
N ARG A 199 -16.26 -7.30 6.44
CA ARG A 199 -16.27 -8.71 6.88
C ARG A 199 -15.34 -9.01 8.06
N LYS A 200 -14.49 -8.06 8.48
CA LYS A 200 -13.42 -8.33 9.44
C LYS A 200 -13.94 -8.63 10.85
N THR A 201 -15.05 -8.01 11.27
CA THR A 201 -15.74 -8.28 12.54
C THR A 201 -17.26 -8.16 12.35
N ASP A 202 -18.07 -8.71 13.25
CA ASP A 202 -19.54 -8.56 13.20
C ASP A 202 -20.04 -7.27 13.88
N ASP A 203 -19.15 -6.49 14.49
CA ASP A 203 -19.50 -5.24 15.17
C ASP A 203 -20.05 -4.18 14.20
N PRO A 204 -20.94 -3.28 14.63
CA PRO A 204 -21.43 -2.20 13.77
C PRO A 204 -20.29 -1.34 13.22
N LYS A 205 -20.28 -1.14 11.91
CA LYS A 205 -19.25 -0.40 11.18
C LYS A 205 -19.83 0.75 10.39
N ILE A 206 -19.01 1.75 10.11
CA ILE A 206 -19.34 2.87 9.21
C ILE A 206 -18.26 3.02 8.16
N ILE A 207 -18.70 3.27 6.94
CA ILE A 207 -17.83 3.66 5.84
C ILE A 207 -18.29 5.00 5.29
N PHE A 208 -17.36 5.94 5.16
CA PHE A 208 -17.58 7.19 4.46
C PHE A 208 -16.88 7.14 3.10
N LEU A 209 -17.63 7.23 2.01
CA LEU A 209 -17.09 7.21 0.64
C LEU A 209 -17.25 8.58 0.00
N ASP A 210 -16.25 9.43 0.19
CA ASP A 210 -16.15 10.80 -0.34
C ASP A 210 -15.36 10.81 -1.66
N GLY A 211 -16.07 11.01 -2.78
CA GLY A 211 -15.49 11.02 -4.13
C GLY A 211 -16.17 10.13 -5.15
N VAL A 212 -17.46 9.85 -4.99
CA VAL A 212 -18.23 9.04 -5.95
C VAL A 212 -18.24 9.69 -7.34
N GLU A 213 -18.29 11.02 -7.42
CA GLU A 213 -18.23 11.79 -8.66
C GLU A 213 -16.91 11.55 -9.37
N TYR A 214 -15.82 11.43 -8.61
CA TYR A 214 -14.51 11.14 -9.16
C TYR A 214 -14.41 9.71 -9.68
N LEU A 215 -15.00 8.74 -8.96
CA LEU A 215 -15.11 7.37 -9.46
C LEU A 215 -15.93 7.32 -10.76
N ILE A 216 -17.04 8.08 -10.85
CA ILE A 216 -17.89 8.16 -12.05
C ILE A 216 -17.12 8.79 -13.20
N LEU A 217 -16.36 9.85 -12.94
CA LEU A 217 -15.55 10.53 -13.96
C LEU A 217 -14.51 9.59 -14.58
N GLU A 218 -13.85 8.77 -13.76
CA GLU A 218 -12.76 7.88 -14.20
C GLU A 218 -13.24 6.55 -14.80
N ASN A 219 -14.39 6.03 -14.37
CA ASN A 219 -14.87 4.69 -14.76
C ASN A 219 -16.20 4.70 -15.53
N GLY A 220 -16.91 5.83 -15.58
CA GLY A 220 -18.29 5.93 -16.04
C GLY A 220 -19.32 5.53 -14.97
N PHE A 221 -20.57 5.95 -15.18
CA PHE A 221 -21.64 5.74 -14.20
C PHE A 221 -21.99 4.27 -13.97
N ALA A 222 -22.16 3.47 -15.03
CA ALA A 222 -22.67 2.10 -14.90
C ALA A 222 -21.75 1.18 -14.05
N PRO A 223 -20.41 1.20 -14.21
CA PRO A 223 -19.52 0.45 -13.32
C PRO A 223 -19.61 0.91 -11.85
N VAL A 224 -19.65 2.23 -11.60
CA VAL A 224 -19.75 2.77 -10.24
C VAL A 224 -21.09 2.44 -9.59
N PHE A 225 -22.18 2.51 -10.35
CA PHE A 225 -23.50 2.11 -9.86
C PHE A 225 -23.53 0.65 -9.41
N LYS A 226 -22.94 -0.27 -10.21
CA LYS A 226 -22.78 -1.68 -9.82
C LYS A 226 -21.91 -1.85 -8.59
N PHE A 227 -20.81 -1.10 -8.50
CA PHE A 227 -19.94 -1.07 -7.33
C PHE A 227 -20.70 -0.69 -6.05
N LEU A 228 -21.48 0.41 -6.08
CA LEU A 228 -22.25 0.87 -4.93
C LEU A 228 -23.38 -0.11 -4.56
N THR A 229 -24.04 -0.69 -5.56
CA THR A 229 -25.08 -1.71 -5.34
C THR A 229 -24.49 -2.94 -4.65
N THR A 230 -23.36 -3.43 -5.15
CA THR A 230 -22.65 -4.57 -4.55
C THR A 230 -22.21 -4.25 -3.12
N LEU A 231 -21.69 -3.04 -2.89
CA LEU A 231 -21.29 -2.60 -1.56
C LEU A 231 -22.48 -2.57 -0.58
N LYS A 232 -23.65 -2.05 -1.01
CA LYS A 232 -24.92 -2.06 -0.25
C LYS A 232 -25.38 -3.48 0.10
N ASP A 233 -25.22 -4.44 -0.80
CA ASP A 233 -25.58 -5.83 -0.53
C ASP A 233 -24.76 -6.39 0.65
N TYR A 234 -23.46 -6.10 0.68
CA TYR A 234 -22.60 -6.48 1.80
C TYR A 234 -22.94 -5.77 3.11
N THR A 235 -23.37 -4.50 3.06
CA THR A 235 -23.70 -3.77 4.29
C THR A 235 -24.87 -4.39 5.04
N THR A 236 -25.85 -4.89 4.30
CA THR A 236 -27.05 -5.55 4.84
C THR A 236 -26.71 -6.84 5.60
N ILE A 237 -25.67 -7.56 5.16
CA ILE A 237 -25.24 -8.82 5.76
C ILE A 237 -24.44 -8.60 7.06
N TYR A 238 -23.58 -7.57 7.10
CA TYR A 238 -22.57 -7.38 8.17
C TYR A 238 -22.78 -6.08 8.97
N ASN A 239 -24.03 -5.68 9.20
CA ASN A 239 -24.42 -4.56 10.07
C ASN A 239 -23.60 -3.27 9.86
N THR A 240 -23.37 -2.90 8.60
CA THR A 240 -22.54 -1.74 8.24
C THR A 240 -23.41 -0.63 7.66
N VAL A 241 -23.02 0.62 7.89
CA VAL A 241 -23.63 1.79 7.24
C VAL A 241 -22.61 2.43 6.31
N VAL A 242 -22.95 2.60 5.05
CA VAL A 242 -22.14 3.35 4.08
C VAL A 242 -22.80 4.70 3.83
N ILE A 243 -22.04 5.78 3.97
CA ILE A 243 -22.48 7.14 3.65
C ILE A 243 -21.68 7.63 2.43
N VAL A 244 -22.40 8.09 1.41
CA VAL A 244 -21.83 8.59 0.16
C VAL A 244 -22.31 10.02 -0.06
N PRO A 245 -21.45 11.04 0.08
CA PRO A 245 -21.77 12.39 -0.40
C PRO A 245 -22.13 12.35 -1.88
N LEU A 246 -23.18 13.06 -2.25
CA LEU A 246 -23.62 13.17 -3.63
C LEU A 246 -23.96 14.63 -3.94
N ASP A 247 -23.13 15.26 -4.76
CA ASP A 247 -23.46 16.56 -5.35
C ASP A 247 -24.32 16.37 -6.59
N THR A 248 -25.64 16.60 -6.45
CA THR A 248 -26.60 16.46 -7.54
C THR A 248 -26.43 17.48 -8.65
N GLU A 249 -25.79 18.62 -8.39
CA GLU A 249 -25.56 19.65 -9.41
C GLU A 249 -24.45 19.24 -10.38
N SER A 250 -23.56 18.35 -9.95
CA SER A 250 -22.43 17.84 -10.75
C SER A 250 -22.79 16.67 -11.67
N LEU A 251 -24.02 16.12 -11.56
CA LEU A 251 -24.46 14.92 -12.25
C LEU A 251 -25.72 15.19 -13.09
N ASP A 252 -25.90 14.41 -14.16
CA ASP A 252 -27.13 14.49 -14.96
C ASP A 252 -28.35 13.96 -14.20
N GLU A 253 -29.52 14.50 -14.52
CA GLU A 253 -30.78 14.19 -13.83
C GLU A 253 -31.12 12.69 -13.87
N LYS A 254 -30.79 12.00 -14.97
CA LYS A 254 -31.04 10.57 -15.10
C LYS A 254 -30.17 9.76 -14.14
N THR A 255 -28.89 10.10 -14.03
CA THR A 255 -27.95 9.51 -13.06
C THR A 255 -28.44 9.70 -11.63
N VAL A 256 -28.82 10.94 -11.27
CA VAL A 256 -29.35 11.26 -9.92
C VAL A 256 -30.62 10.46 -9.61
N ASN A 257 -31.56 10.38 -10.55
CA ASN A 257 -32.81 9.63 -10.37
C ASN A 257 -32.57 8.13 -10.19
N LEU A 258 -31.58 7.55 -10.90
CA LEU A 258 -31.21 6.14 -10.71
C LEU A 258 -30.59 5.90 -9.33
N MET A 259 -29.72 6.82 -8.88
CA MET A 259 -29.13 6.77 -7.54
C MET A 259 -30.20 6.83 -6.43
N TYR A 260 -31.15 7.77 -6.53
CA TYR A 260 -32.24 7.89 -5.56
C TYR A 260 -33.25 6.75 -5.56
N ARG A 261 -33.35 6.00 -6.67
CA ARG A 261 -34.20 4.82 -6.74
C ARG A 261 -33.57 3.63 -6.02
N GLU A 262 -32.25 3.52 -6.04
CA GLU A 262 -31.51 2.39 -5.48
C GLU A 262 -31.08 2.62 -4.02
N PHE A 263 -30.70 3.84 -3.68
CA PHE A 263 -30.08 4.18 -2.40
C PHE A 263 -30.95 5.11 -1.56
N GLU A 264 -30.94 4.91 -0.24
CA GLU A 264 -31.71 5.74 0.68
C GLU A 264 -31.08 7.13 0.79
N ARG A 265 -31.91 8.16 0.94
CA ARG A 265 -31.42 9.52 1.20
C ARG A 265 -31.25 9.72 2.69
N MET A 266 -30.10 10.23 3.09
CA MET A 266 -29.86 10.60 4.48
C MET A 266 -30.74 11.81 4.83
N LYS A 267 -31.56 11.64 5.86
CA LYS A 267 -32.40 12.72 6.38
C LYS A 267 -31.60 13.48 7.45
N PRO A 268 -31.69 14.81 7.52
CA PRO A 268 -31.11 15.57 8.61
C PRO A 268 -31.65 15.02 9.94
N GLN A 269 -30.77 14.50 10.79
CA GLN A 269 -31.15 14.16 12.17
C GLN A 269 -31.08 15.46 13.00
N PRO A 270 -32.13 15.79 13.77
CA PRO A 270 -32.17 17.00 14.60
C PRO A 270 -31.07 17.01 15.68
#